data_AF-A0A380NX07-F1
#
_entry.id   AF-A0A380NX07-F1
#
_cell.length_a   1.000
_cell.length_b   1.000
_cell.length_c   1.000
_cell.angle_alpha   90.00
_cell.angle_beta   90.00
_cell.angle_gamma   90.00
#
_symmetry.space_group_name_H-M   'P 1'
#
loop_
_entity.id
_entity.type
_entity.pdbx_description
1 polymer ?
#
loop_
_entity_poly.entity_id
_entity_poly.type
_entity_poly.pdbx_seq_one_letter_code
_entity_poly.pdbx_strand_id
1 'polypeptide(L)' 'MCGEMAGDPIAVPILMGMGLDEFSMSATSVLPTRSLMRQLDASKLQTLAEKAIEADTSEDVVALVKANVPEIK' A
#
# COMPACT_ATOMS: atom_id res chain seq x y z
N MET A 1 -0.66 9.05 -7.89
CA MET A 1 -1.28 7.94 -8.62
C MET A 1 -2.77 8.16 -8.74
N CYS A 2 -3.32 7.98 -9.93
CA CYS A 2 -4.75 7.86 -10.18
C CYS A 2 -5.11 6.43 -10.63
N GLY A 3 -6.37 6.04 -10.49
CA GLY A 3 -6.86 4.70 -10.85
C GLY A 3 -7.22 3.85 -9.63
N GLU A 4 -7.77 2.66 -9.86
CA GLU A 4 -8.31 1.81 -8.79
C GLU A 4 -7.23 1.39 -7.78
N MET A 5 -6.01 1.17 -8.25
CA MET A 5 -4.85 0.81 -7.41
C MET A 5 -4.54 1.88 -6.34
N ALA A 6 -4.85 3.16 -6.58
CA ALA A 6 -4.61 4.22 -5.59
C ALA A 6 -5.52 4.06 -4.35
N GLY A 7 -6.65 3.38 -4.50
CA GLY A 7 -7.57 3.06 -3.41
C GLY A 7 -7.47 1.62 -2.93
N ASP A 8 -6.63 0.78 -3.54
CA ASP A 8 -6.50 -0.63 -3.19
C ASP A 8 -5.72 -0.79 -1.86
N PRO A 9 -6.32 -1.40 -0.82
CA PRO A 9 -5.66 -1.63 0.45
C PRO A 9 -4.30 -2.34 0.35
N ILE A 10 -4.12 -3.26 -0.60
CA ILE A 10 -2.86 -3.99 -0.78
C ILE A 10 -1.78 -3.10 -1.41
N ALA A 11 -2.16 -2.22 -2.33
CA ALA A 11 -1.21 -1.37 -3.02
C ALA A 11 -0.78 -0.13 -2.20
N VAL A 12 -1.70 0.44 -1.40
CA VAL A 12 -1.47 1.67 -0.64
C VAL A 12 -0.18 1.65 0.21
N PRO A 13 0.13 0.60 0.99
CA PRO A 13 1.38 0.53 1.76
C PRO A 13 2.63 0.57 0.89
N ILE A 14 2.62 -0.12 -0.26
CA ILE A 14 3.74 -0.15 -1.21
C ILE A 14 3.94 1.25 -1.79
N LEU A 15 2.87 1.86 -2.28
CA LEU A 15 2.92 3.18 -2.92
C LEU A 15 3.40 4.27 -1.95
N MET A 16 2.96 4.21 -0.70
CA MET A 16 3.46 5.11 0.34
C MET A 16 4.96 4.85 0.62
N GLY A 17 5.37 3.57 0.67
CA GLY A 17 6.78 3.18 0.82
C GLY A 17 7.69 3.62 -0.33
N MET A 18 7.14 3.73 -1.54
CA MET A 18 7.82 4.27 -2.71
C MET A 18 7.94 5.80 -2.69
N GLY A 19 7.35 6.47 -1.70
CA GLY A 19 7.36 7.93 -1.58
C GLY A 19 6.34 8.64 -2.45
N LEU A 20 5.21 8.00 -2.77
CA LEU A 20 4.16 8.64 -3.54
C LEU A 20 3.45 9.74 -2.72
N ASP A 21 3.50 10.98 -3.22
CA ASP A 21 2.93 12.14 -2.51
C ASP A 21 1.41 12.31 -2.71
N GLU A 22 0.87 11.89 -3.86
CA GLU A 22 -0.53 12.16 -4.23
C GLU A 22 -1.30 10.89 -4.60
N PHE A 23 -2.46 10.70 -3.98
CA PHE A 23 -3.40 9.60 -4.25
C PHE A 23 -4.74 10.16 -4.74
N SER A 24 -5.17 9.73 -5.92
CA SER A 24 -6.44 10.12 -6.53
C SER A 24 -7.31 8.90 -6.76
N MET A 25 -8.50 8.89 -6.16
CA MET A 25 -9.43 7.75 -6.15
C MET A 25 -10.89 8.24 -6.12
N SER A 26 -11.85 7.31 -6.21
CA SER A 26 -13.27 7.63 -6.04
C SER A 26 -13.54 8.16 -4.64
N ALA A 27 -14.50 9.08 -4.50
CA ALA A 27 -14.82 9.73 -3.22
C ALA A 27 -15.12 8.72 -2.10
N THR A 28 -15.73 7.59 -2.44
CA THR A 28 -16.06 6.50 -1.49
C THR A 28 -14.82 5.79 -0.94
N SER A 29 -13.71 5.77 -1.68
CA SER A 29 -12.47 5.12 -1.26
C SER A 29 -11.58 6.02 -0.40
N VAL A 30 -11.76 7.35 -0.45
CA VAL A 30 -10.91 8.31 0.27
C VAL A 30 -10.90 8.06 1.78
N LEU A 31 -12.07 7.86 2.41
CA LEU A 31 -12.13 7.69 3.87
C LEU A 31 -11.53 6.35 4.34
N PRO A 32 -11.88 5.19 3.74
CA PRO A 32 -11.22 3.92 4.06
C PRO A 32 -9.71 3.97 3.88
N THR A 33 -9.23 4.46 2.72
CA THR A 33 -7.80 4.52 2.43
C THR A 33 -7.06 5.43 3.40
N ARG A 34 -7.61 6.62 3.71
CA ARG A 34 -7.01 7.52 4.72
C ARG A 34 -6.99 6.88 6.12
N SER A 35 -7.99 6.08 6.47
CA SER A 35 -8.01 5.35 7.74
C SER A 35 -6.90 4.30 7.80
N LEU A 36 -6.71 3.53 6.73
CA LEU A 36 -5.60 2.58 6.61
C LEU A 36 -4.25 3.29 6.74
N MET A 37 -4.03 4.34 5.95
CA MET A 37 -2.78 5.11 5.94
C MET A 37 -2.38 5.61 7.33
N ARG A 38 -3.34 5.97 8.18
CA ARG A 38 -3.10 6.42 9.56
C ARG A 38 -2.60 5.34 10.51
N GLN A 39 -2.79 4.07 10.17
CA GLN A 39 -2.36 2.93 10.98
C GLN A 39 -0.99 2.40 10.55
N LEU A 40 -0.51 2.78 9.37
CA LEU A 40 0.75 2.30 8.84
C LEU A 40 1.95 3.00 9.49
N ASP A 41 3.01 2.22 9.68
CA ASP A 41 4.31 2.72 10.12
C ASP A 41 5.19 3.06 8.92
N ALA A 42 5.26 4.34 8.57
CA ALA A 42 6.01 4.85 7.42
C ALA A 42 7.49 4.41 7.41
N SER A 43 8.11 4.19 8.57
CA SER A 43 9.51 3.76 8.66
C SER A 43 9.75 2.35 8.12
N LYS A 44 8.71 1.51 8.10
CA LYS A 44 8.78 0.12 7.60
C LYS A 44 8.35 -0.01 6.15
N LEU A 45 7.59 0.95 5.63
CA LEU A 45 7.01 0.87 4.29
C LEU A 45 8.07 0.99 3.19
N GLN A 46 9.14 1.75 3.42
CA GLN A 46 10.25 1.85 2.45
C GLN A 46 10.87 0.48 2.18
N THR A 47 11.21 -0.26 3.25
CA THR A 47 11.74 -1.62 3.12
C THR A 47 10.74 -2.60 2.52
N LEU A 48 9.44 -2.44 2.80
CA LEU A 48 8.39 -3.23 2.16
C LEU A 48 8.35 -2.98 0.65
N ALA A 49 8.43 -1.72 0.22
CA ALA A 49 8.42 -1.35 -1.19
C ALA A 49 9.65 -1.90 -1.94
N GLU A 50 10.84 -1.81 -1.34
CA GLU A 50 12.08 -2.38 -1.90
C GLU A 50 11.92 -3.89 -2.14
N LYS A 51 11.41 -4.64 -1.14
CA LYS A 51 11.15 -6.08 -1.27
C LYS A 51 10.07 -6.41 -2.29
N ALA A 52 9.03 -5.57 -2.40
CA ALA A 52 7.96 -5.78 -3.36
C ALA A 52 8.43 -5.63 -4.82
N ILE A 53 9.39 -4.73 -5.07
CA ILE A 53 9.99 -4.56 -6.41
C ILE A 53 10.85 -5.76 -6.80
N GLU A 54 11.47 -6.42 -5.83
CA GLU A 54 12.31 -7.62 -6.05
C GLU A 54 11.53 -8.93 -6.12
N ALA A 55 10.21 -8.92 -5.86
CA ALA A 55 9.39 -10.12 -5.88
C ALA A 55 9.14 -10.64 -7.30
N ASP A 56 9.15 -11.96 -7.47
CA ASP A 56 9.02 -12.61 -8.77
C ASP A 56 7.57 -12.60 -9.31
N THR A 57 6.58 -12.64 -8.42
CA THR A 57 5.16 -12.73 -8.78
C THR A 57 4.28 -11.75 -8.02
N SER A 58 3.08 -11.49 -8.56
CA SER A 58 2.07 -10.68 -7.88
C SER A 58 1.62 -11.27 -6.54
N GLU A 59 1.56 -12.59 -6.46
CA GLU A 59 1.16 -13.35 -5.29
C GLU A 59 2.17 -13.17 -4.16
N ASP A 60 3.46 -13.14 -4.48
CA ASP A 60 4.54 -12.87 -3.54
C ASP A 60 4.44 -11.45 -2.98
N VAL A 61 4.12 -10.46 -3.83
CA VAL A 61 3.88 -9.07 -3.40
C VAL A 61 2.72 -9.00 -2.42
N VAL A 62 1.59 -9.64 -2.73
CA VAL A 62 0.40 -9.66 -1.84
C VAL A 62 0.72 -10.33 -0.51
N ALA A 63 1.44 -11.46 -0.53
CA ALA A 63 1.87 -12.17 0.67
C ALA A 63 2.81 -11.31 1.53
N LEU A 64 3.76 -10.60 0.91
CA LEU A 64 4.66 -9.66 1.56
C LEU A 64 3.89 -8.54 2.27
N VAL A 65 2.90 -7.93 1.61
CA VAL A 65 2.09 -6.86 2.20
C VAL A 65 1.32 -7.39 3.42
N LYS A 66 0.62 -8.52 3.27
CA LYS A 66 -0.16 -9.10 4.38
C LYS A 66 0.70 -9.52 5.57
N ALA A 67 1.95 -9.94 5.34
CA ALA A 67 2.89 -10.29 6.40
C ALA A 67 3.41 -9.07 7.18
N ASN A 68 3.51 -7.90 6.54
CA ASN A 68 4.10 -6.69 7.12
C ASN A 68 3.07 -5.65 7.57
N VAL A 69 1.82 -5.77 7.10
CA VAL A 69 0.71 -4.85 7.37
C VAL A 69 -0.48 -5.62 7.97
N PRO A 70 -0.49 -5.88 9.29
CA PRO A 70 -1.52 -6.67 9.95
C PRO A 70 -2.93 -6.05 9.91
N GLU A 71 -3.02 -4.76 9.56
CA GLU A 71 -4.28 -4.03 9.38
C GLU A 71 -5.06 -4.52 8.14
N ILE A 72 -4.38 -5.16 7.18
CA ILE A 72 -4.98 -5.71 5.98
C ILE A 72 -5.23 -7.20 6.21
N LYS A 73 -6.52 -7.57 6.34
CA LYS A 73 -6.96 -8.97 6.44
C LYS A 73 -7.20 -9.57 5.05
#